data_AF-A0A1G7YD21-F1
#
_entry.id   AF-A0A1G7YD21-F1
#
_cell.length_a   1.000
_cell.length_b   1.000
_cell.length_c   1.000
_cell.angle_alpha   90.00
_cell.angle_beta   90.00
_cell.angle_gamma   90.00
#
_symmetry.space_group_name_H-M   'P 1'
#
loop_
_entity.id
_entity.type
_entity.pdbx_description
1 polymer ?
#
loop_
_entity_poly.entity_id
_entity_poly.type
_entity_poly.pdbx_seq_one_letter_code
_entity_poly.pdbx_strand_id
1 'polypeptide(L)'
;MPLTLWNDFFDRFTVGLSAVDPITFLAAWDLEEARTTVYRGILKGVADGMGLAFKREHCRIDFMLGSAHPVDRDAPGAFVPVIAVESENEAMDAHNEVNYLHALTAPVKVLITCALWTREGRAQWEPQRLLAHWRAIRQAHVAAVPQRPDDVFAVIVGEKAQNGRSVRFFLEMLSDPAGSTSGTAFATVSLPA
;
A
#
# COMPACT_ATOMS: atom_id res chain seq x y z
N MET A 1 -15.70 0.40 -10.40
CA MET A 1 -15.45 -0.77 -9.51
C MET A 1 -14.12 -0.67 -8.73
N PRO A 2 -12.99 -0.25 -9.31
CA PRO A 2 -11.72 -0.18 -8.57
C PRO A 2 -11.74 0.72 -7.33
N LEU A 3 -12.45 1.85 -7.39
CA LEU A 3 -12.62 2.75 -6.23
C LEU A 3 -13.38 2.07 -5.06
N THR A 4 -14.39 1.24 -5.36
CA THR A 4 -15.09 0.47 -4.33
C THR A 4 -14.18 -0.58 -3.70
N LEU A 5 -13.37 -1.26 -4.52
CA LEU A 5 -12.39 -2.24 -4.05
C LEU A 5 -11.32 -1.56 -3.17
N TRP A 6 -10.87 -0.37 -3.57
CA TRP A 6 -9.96 0.45 -2.79
C TRP A 6 -10.56 0.87 -1.45
N ASN A 7 -11.79 1.38 -1.43
CA ASN A 7 -12.43 1.83 -0.20
C ASN A 7 -12.59 0.67 0.81
N ASP A 8 -13.03 -0.51 0.34
CA ASP A 8 -13.15 -1.70 1.20
C ASP A 8 -11.78 -2.17 1.71
N PHE A 9 -10.74 -2.15 0.86
CA PHE A 9 -9.36 -2.40 1.28
C PHE A 9 -8.92 -1.40 2.35
N PHE A 10 -9.14 -0.11 2.14
CA PHE A 10 -8.71 0.96 3.02
C PHE A 10 -9.39 0.90 4.39
N ASP A 11 -10.70 0.69 4.41
CA ASP A 11 -11.46 0.58 5.66
C ASP A 11 -10.94 -0.58 6.51
N ARG A 12 -10.72 -1.74 5.88
CA ARG A 12 -10.21 -2.94 6.57
C ARG A 12 -8.75 -2.78 6.98
N PHE A 13 -7.94 -2.14 6.15
CA PHE A 13 -6.54 -1.86 6.49
C PHE A 13 -6.47 -0.96 7.72
N THR A 14 -7.31 0.07 7.79
CA THR A 14 -7.41 0.99 8.94
C THR A 14 -7.87 0.28 10.22
N VAL A 15 -8.86 -0.62 10.10
CA VAL A 15 -9.26 -1.49 11.21
C VAL A 15 -8.11 -2.39 11.64
N GLY A 16 -7.39 -2.99 10.69
CA GLY A 16 -6.22 -3.82 10.95
C GLY A 16 -5.10 -3.08 11.67
N LEU A 17 -4.78 -1.84 11.26
CA LEU A 17 -3.84 -0.97 11.96
C LEU A 17 -4.27 -0.71 13.41
N SER A 18 -5.55 -0.45 13.63
CA SER A 18 -6.10 -0.16 14.96
C SER A 18 -6.16 -1.38 15.88
N ALA A 19 -6.13 -2.59 15.31
CA ALA A 19 -6.15 -3.85 16.04
C ALA A 19 -4.75 -4.35 16.44
N VAL A 20 -3.68 -3.78 15.89
CA VAL A 20 -2.32 -4.16 16.29
C VAL A 20 -2.01 -3.63 17.68
N ASP A 21 -1.45 -4.47 18.53
CA ASP A 21 -0.93 -4.07 19.83
C ASP A 21 0.04 -2.87 19.69
N PRO A 22 -0.21 -1.72 20.35
CA PRO A 22 0.60 -0.52 20.19
C PRO A 22 2.09 -0.69 20.50
N ILE A 23 2.44 -1.60 21.44
CA ILE A 23 3.84 -1.86 21.80
C ILE A 23 4.55 -2.57 20.64
N THR A 24 3.96 -3.67 20.16
CA THR A 24 4.44 -4.44 19.02
C THR A 24 4.54 -3.55 17.78
N PHE A 25 3.54 -2.69 17.58
CA PHE A 25 3.46 -1.81 16.44
C PHE A 25 4.55 -0.73 16.42
N LEU A 26 4.87 -0.12 17.57
CA LEU A 26 5.95 0.84 17.67
C LEU A 26 7.33 0.21 17.58
N ALA A 27 7.50 -0.97 18.17
CA ALA A 27 8.73 -1.75 18.06
C ALA A 27 9.01 -2.14 16.60
N ALA A 28 7.96 -2.41 15.82
CA ALA A 28 8.12 -2.67 14.40
C ALA A 28 8.73 -1.49 13.65
N TRP A 29 8.46 -0.24 14.03
CA TRP A 29 9.06 0.93 13.38
C TRP A 29 10.57 1.08 13.60
N ASP A 30 11.16 0.33 14.53
CA ASP A 30 12.61 0.35 14.77
C ASP A 30 13.37 -0.71 13.95
N LEU A 31 12.69 -1.69 13.35
CA LEU A 31 13.31 -2.78 12.57
C LEU A 31 12.54 -3.05 11.27
N GLU A 32 13.25 -3.02 10.14
CA GLU A 32 12.70 -3.25 8.79
C GLU A 32 11.86 -4.53 8.68
N GLU A 33 12.43 -5.67 9.06
CA GLU A 33 11.76 -6.98 8.99
C GLU A 33 10.49 -7.06 9.85
N ALA A 34 10.47 -6.32 10.96
CA ALA A 34 9.32 -6.28 11.85
C ALA A 34 8.15 -5.53 11.21
N ARG A 35 8.40 -4.46 10.44
CA ARG A 35 7.35 -3.76 9.68
C ARG A 35 6.71 -4.66 8.63
N THR A 36 7.52 -5.35 7.83
CA THR A 36 7.02 -6.29 6.82
C THR A 36 6.18 -7.40 7.47
N THR A 37 6.55 -7.84 8.67
CA THR A 37 5.77 -8.83 9.44
C THR A 37 4.43 -8.28 9.91
N VAL A 38 4.39 -7.05 10.43
CA VAL A 38 3.14 -6.38 10.80
C VAL A 38 2.22 -6.21 9.59
N TYR A 39 2.73 -5.67 8.47
CA TYR A 39 1.93 -5.50 7.26
C TYR A 39 1.40 -6.81 6.72
N ARG A 40 2.19 -7.88 6.75
CA ARG A 40 1.73 -9.22 6.35
C ARG A 40 0.52 -9.67 7.16
N GLY A 41 0.53 -9.47 8.49
CA GLY A 41 -0.59 -9.82 9.36
C GLY A 41 -1.85 -9.01 9.03
N ILE A 42 -1.69 -7.69 8.88
CA ILE A 42 -2.78 -6.78 8.52
C ILE A 42 -3.36 -7.16 7.15
N LEU A 43 -2.52 -7.27 6.11
CA LEU A 43 -2.94 -7.54 4.73
C LEU A 43 -3.59 -8.92 4.59
N LYS A 44 -3.14 -9.92 5.37
CA LYS A 44 -3.85 -11.20 5.44
C LYS A 44 -5.25 -11.01 6.01
N GLY A 45 -5.40 -10.30 7.11
CA GLY A 45 -6.72 -10.01 7.70
C GLY A 45 -7.63 -9.21 6.76
N VAL A 46 -7.06 -8.28 6.00
CA VAL A 46 -7.77 -7.55 4.93
C VAL A 46 -8.26 -8.53 3.86
N ALA A 47 -7.39 -9.40 3.35
CA ALA A 47 -7.75 -10.39 2.34
C ALA A 47 -8.88 -11.31 2.81
N ASP A 48 -8.74 -11.89 4.01
CA ASP A 48 -9.74 -12.77 4.61
C ASP A 48 -11.08 -12.04 4.75
N GLY A 49 -11.06 -10.79 5.21
CA GLY A 49 -12.26 -9.96 5.36
C GLY A 49 -12.96 -9.63 4.05
N MET A 50 -12.20 -9.48 2.96
CA MET A 50 -12.71 -9.25 1.60
C MET A 50 -13.09 -10.54 0.86
N GLY A 51 -12.87 -11.72 1.46
CA GLY A 51 -13.06 -13.01 0.79
C GLY A 51 -12.06 -13.26 -0.35
N LEU A 52 -10.86 -12.67 -0.27
CA LEU A 52 -9.80 -12.80 -1.26
C LEU A 52 -8.72 -13.78 -0.79
N ALA A 53 -8.09 -14.46 -1.75
CA ALA A 53 -6.88 -15.23 -1.49
C ALA A 53 -5.69 -14.29 -1.30
N PHE A 54 -4.82 -14.61 -0.35
CA PHE A 54 -3.59 -13.86 -0.05
C PHE A 54 -2.37 -14.65 -0.53
N LYS A 55 -1.49 -14.02 -1.32
CA LYS A 55 -0.20 -14.56 -1.73
C LYS A 55 0.93 -13.60 -1.36
N ARG A 56 2.07 -14.19 -0.99
CA ARG A 56 3.31 -13.46 -0.66
C ARG A 56 4.34 -13.68 -1.75
N GLU A 57 5.18 -12.68 -2.02
CA GLU A 57 6.31 -12.73 -2.95
C GLU A 57 5.92 -13.33 -4.31
N HIS A 58 4.74 -12.96 -4.82
CA HIS A 58 4.24 -13.49 -6.08
C HIS A 58 4.64 -12.55 -7.22
N CYS A 59 5.31 -13.08 -8.24
CA CYS A 59 5.76 -12.28 -9.39
C CYS A 59 6.64 -11.07 -9.01
N ARG A 60 7.48 -11.20 -7.97
CA ARG A 60 8.33 -10.15 -7.37
C ARG A 60 7.59 -9.06 -6.58
N ILE A 61 6.28 -9.19 -6.41
CA ILE A 61 5.48 -8.28 -5.59
C ILE A 61 5.35 -8.86 -4.19
N ASP A 62 5.57 -8.03 -3.17
CA ASP A 62 5.55 -8.45 -1.78
C ASP A 62 4.23 -9.14 -1.40
N PHE A 63 3.10 -8.52 -1.76
CA PHE A 63 1.78 -9.05 -1.43
C PHE A 63 0.79 -8.89 -2.59
N MET A 64 -0.01 -9.94 -2.79
CA MET A 64 -1.14 -9.90 -3.72
C MET A 64 -2.40 -10.44 -3.06
N LEU A 65 -3.51 -9.74 -3.27
CA LEU A 65 -4.85 -10.18 -2.89
C LEU A 65 -5.63 -10.41 -4.18
N GLY A 66 -6.26 -11.57 -4.32
CA GLY A 66 -6.80 -12.01 -5.60
C GLY A 66 -7.92 -13.03 -5.47
N SER A 67 -8.62 -13.23 -6.58
CA SER A 67 -9.59 -14.32 -6.70
C SER A 67 -8.84 -15.59 -7.10
N ALA A 68 -9.08 -16.67 -6.37
CA ALA A 68 -8.65 -18.01 -6.77
C ALA A 68 -9.78 -18.64 -7.60
N HIS A 69 -9.54 -18.85 -8.88
CA HIS A 69 -10.47 -19.49 -9.80
C HIS A 69 -9.97 -20.89 -10.14
N PRO A 70 -10.74 -21.96 -9.89
CA PRO A 70 -10.37 -23.27 -10.43
C PRO A 70 -10.30 -23.18 -11.96
N VAL A 71 -9.17 -23.59 -12.56
CA VAL A 71 -9.01 -23.63 -14.03
C VAL A 71 -9.57 -24.93 -14.59
N ASP A 72 -9.36 -26.01 -13.85
CA ASP A 72 -9.90 -27.35 -14.12
C ASP A 72 -10.05 -28.10 -12.78
N ARG A 73 -10.80 -29.18 -12.74
CA ARG A 73 -11.04 -30.00 -11.53
C ARG A 73 -9.75 -30.57 -10.93
N ASP A 74 -8.74 -30.80 -11.77
CA ASP A 74 -7.49 -31.45 -11.39
C ASP A 74 -6.27 -30.51 -11.36
N ALA A 75 -6.46 -29.21 -11.61
CA ALA A 75 -5.37 -28.22 -11.66
C ALA A 75 -5.47 -27.20 -10.52
N PRO A 76 -4.33 -26.73 -9.96
CA PRO A 76 -4.34 -25.62 -9.03
C PRO A 76 -4.99 -24.40 -9.71
N GLY A 77 -5.94 -23.78 -9.02
CA GLY A 77 -6.69 -22.66 -9.56
C GLY A 77 -5.82 -21.48 -10.00
N ALA A 78 -6.23 -20.78 -11.05
CA ALA A 78 -5.67 -19.52 -11.48
C ALA A 78 -5.88 -18.49 -10.38
N PHE A 79 -4.81 -17.77 -10.06
CA PHE A 79 -4.88 -16.64 -9.15
C PHE A 79 -4.88 -15.37 -9.98
N VAL A 80 -5.96 -14.59 -9.86
CA VAL A 80 -6.09 -13.30 -10.53
C VAL A 80 -5.95 -12.20 -9.48
N PRO A 81 -4.82 -11.47 -9.44
CA PRO A 81 -4.63 -10.40 -8.48
C PRO A 81 -5.62 -9.26 -8.76
N VAL A 82 -6.34 -8.84 -7.73
CA VAL A 82 -7.21 -7.66 -7.76
C VAL A 82 -6.59 -6.48 -7.00
N ILE A 83 -5.71 -6.76 -6.03
CA ILE A 83 -4.92 -5.76 -5.32
C ILE A 83 -3.46 -6.24 -5.30
N ALA A 84 -2.53 -5.37 -5.71
CA ALA A 84 -1.09 -5.59 -5.60
C ALA A 84 -0.50 -4.58 -4.61
N VAL A 85 0.34 -5.05 -3.70
CA VAL A 85 0.95 -4.22 -2.66
C VAL A 85 2.46 -4.47 -2.65
N GLU A 86 3.23 -3.39 -2.79
CA GLU A 86 4.66 -3.38 -2.48
C GLU A 86 4.88 -2.63 -1.17
N SER A 87 5.90 -3.06 -0.42
CA SER A 87 6.36 -2.36 0.77
C SER A 87 7.83 -1.95 0.63
N GLU A 88 8.12 -0.67 0.87
CA GLU A 88 9.48 -0.13 0.83
C GLU A 88 9.80 0.61 2.14
N ASN A 89 10.96 0.37 2.70
CA ASN A 89 11.41 1.00 3.93
C ASN A 89 11.91 2.43 3.72
N GLU A 90 12.41 2.76 2.53
CA GLU A 90 12.92 4.07 2.17
C GLU A 90 12.19 4.66 0.95
N ALA A 91 11.37 5.69 1.15
CA ALA A 91 10.54 6.24 0.08
C ALA A 91 11.36 6.82 -1.09
N MET A 92 12.60 7.27 -0.85
CA MET A 92 13.49 7.75 -1.91
C MET A 92 13.90 6.64 -2.89
N ASP A 93 13.91 5.38 -2.43
CA ASP A 93 14.36 4.23 -3.21
C ASP A 93 13.19 3.46 -3.87
N ALA A 94 11.94 3.78 -3.51
CA ALA A 94 10.71 3.09 -3.94
C ALA A 94 10.36 3.18 -5.44
N HIS A 95 11.22 3.75 -6.29
CA HIS A 95 10.91 3.98 -7.70
C HIS A 95 10.82 2.67 -8.50
N ASN A 96 11.55 1.62 -8.09
CA ASN A 96 11.48 0.32 -8.76
C ASN A 96 10.16 -0.39 -8.44
N GLU A 97 9.71 -0.32 -7.21
CA GLU A 97 8.47 -0.89 -6.68
C GLU A 97 7.26 -0.21 -7.36
N VAL A 98 7.31 1.12 -7.53
CA VAL A 98 6.30 1.85 -8.31
C VAL A 98 6.26 1.37 -9.76
N ASN A 99 7.41 1.11 -10.38
CA ASN A 99 7.47 0.54 -11.73
C ASN A 99 6.89 -0.88 -11.78
N TYR A 100 7.20 -1.72 -10.80
CA TYR A 100 6.68 -3.09 -10.72
C TYR A 100 5.17 -3.09 -10.57
N LEU A 101 4.61 -2.27 -9.67
CA LEU A 101 3.17 -2.13 -9.50
C LEU A 101 2.47 -1.70 -10.79
N HIS A 102 3.03 -0.74 -11.54
CA HIS A 102 2.45 -0.29 -12.81
C HIS A 102 2.59 -1.28 -13.97
N ALA A 103 3.53 -2.22 -13.90
CA ALA A 103 3.64 -3.32 -14.86
C ALA A 103 2.53 -4.38 -14.70
N LEU A 104 1.77 -4.37 -13.58
CA LEU A 104 0.71 -5.32 -13.29
C LEU A 104 -0.65 -4.85 -13.79
N THR A 105 -1.51 -5.82 -14.12
CA THR A 105 -2.91 -5.59 -14.52
C THR A 105 -3.88 -5.48 -13.33
N ALA A 106 -3.39 -5.51 -12.09
CA ALA A 106 -4.25 -5.43 -10.90
C ALA A 106 -4.94 -4.05 -10.83
N PRO A 107 -6.27 -3.98 -10.63
CA PRO A 107 -7.02 -2.72 -10.62
C PRO A 107 -6.69 -1.79 -9.45
N VAL A 108 -6.21 -2.34 -8.33
CA VAL A 108 -5.73 -1.54 -7.20
C VAL A 108 -4.26 -1.87 -6.97
N LYS A 109 -3.44 -0.83 -6.90
CA LYS A 109 -1.99 -0.88 -6.72
C LYS A 109 -1.66 -0.02 -5.51
N VAL A 110 -0.94 -0.58 -4.54
CA VAL A 110 -0.64 0.11 -3.28
C VAL A 110 0.85 0.08 -3.02
N LEU A 111 1.46 1.25 -2.86
CA LEU A 111 2.79 1.36 -2.28
C LEU A 111 2.63 1.66 -0.79
N ILE A 112 3.14 0.79 0.07
CA ILE A 112 3.32 1.08 1.48
C ILE A 112 4.77 1.51 1.68
N THR A 113 5.00 2.70 2.20
CA THR A 113 6.36 3.15 2.51
C THR A 113 6.45 3.76 3.90
N CYS A 114 7.67 4.04 4.34
CA CYS A 114 7.94 4.56 5.67
C CYS A 114 8.60 5.93 5.57
N ALA A 115 8.31 6.75 6.57
CA ALA A 115 9.02 8.00 6.78
C ALA A 115 8.80 9.03 5.64
N LEU A 116 9.32 10.25 5.81
CA LEU A 116 9.41 11.35 4.85
C LEU A 116 8.17 12.23 4.65
N TRP A 117 7.01 11.90 5.21
CA TRP A 117 5.81 12.73 5.00
C TRP A 117 5.73 13.98 5.86
N THR A 118 6.22 13.96 7.11
CA THR A 118 6.34 15.18 7.92
C THR A 118 7.73 15.80 7.82
N ARG A 119 7.76 17.14 7.89
CA ARG A 119 9.00 17.92 7.86
C ARG A 119 9.83 17.78 9.15
N GLU A 120 9.20 17.31 10.23
CA GLU A 120 9.76 17.23 11.57
C GLU A 120 11.09 16.46 11.60
N GLY A 121 12.21 17.19 11.72
CA GLY A 121 13.54 16.60 11.88
C GLY A 121 14.23 16.12 10.59
N ARG A 122 13.75 16.51 9.39
CA ARG A 122 14.32 16.05 8.12
C ARG A 122 14.91 17.18 7.28
N ALA A 123 16.15 17.00 6.85
CA ALA A 123 16.85 17.93 5.97
C ALA A 123 16.38 17.87 4.50
N GLN A 124 15.88 16.72 4.04
CA GLN A 124 15.47 16.45 2.65
C GLN A 124 13.98 16.09 2.55
N TRP A 125 13.12 16.90 3.15
CA TRP A 125 11.67 16.71 3.08
C TRP A 125 11.15 17.10 1.69
N GLU A 126 10.79 16.12 0.86
CA GLU A 126 10.25 16.36 -0.49
C GLU A 126 9.06 15.45 -0.90
N PRO A 127 8.01 15.22 -0.08
CA PRO A 127 6.86 14.39 -0.47
C PRO A 127 6.26 14.80 -1.81
N GLN A 128 6.12 16.10 -2.06
CA GLN A 128 5.53 16.59 -3.31
C GLN A 128 6.38 16.22 -4.53
N ARG A 129 7.71 16.19 -4.38
CA ARG A 129 8.62 15.78 -5.47
C ARG A 129 8.55 14.28 -5.71
N LEU A 130 8.51 13.47 -4.65
CA LEU A 130 8.32 12.02 -4.77
C LEU A 130 6.99 11.68 -5.42
N LEU A 131 5.90 12.29 -4.94
CA LEU A 131 4.57 12.12 -5.52
C LEU A 131 4.52 12.56 -6.99
N ALA A 132 5.17 13.68 -7.34
CA ALA A 132 5.28 14.11 -8.73
C ALA A 132 6.07 13.10 -9.58
N HIS A 133 7.16 12.55 -9.04
CA HIS A 133 7.97 11.55 -9.73
C HIS A 133 7.19 10.25 -9.97
N TRP A 134 6.50 9.73 -8.95
CA TRP A 134 5.68 8.52 -9.10
C TRP A 134 4.49 8.71 -10.03
N ARG A 135 3.85 9.90 -10.02
CA ARG A 135 2.85 10.26 -11.02
C ARG A 135 3.43 10.26 -12.45
N ALA A 136 4.67 10.73 -12.63
CA ALA A 136 5.34 10.70 -13.93
C ALA A 136 5.62 9.25 -14.39
N ILE A 137 6.05 8.36 -13.49
CA ILE A 137 6.20 6.93 -13.80
C ILE A 137 4.87 6.34 -14.29
N ARG A 138 3.76 6.59 -13.57
CA ARG A 138 2.42 6.17 -14.01
C ARG A 138 2.10 6.69 -15.41
N GLN A 139 2.30 7.97 -15.66
CA GLN A 139 2.01 8.58 -16.96
C GLN A 139 2.80 7.92 -18.09
N ALA A 140 4.08 7.58 -17.85
CA ALA A 140 4.89 6.85 -18.81
C ALA A 140 4.34 5.44 -19.10
N HIS A 141 3.91 4.70 -18.06
CA HIS A 141 3.28 3.38 -18.23
C HIS A 141 1.96 3.46 -19.00
N VAL A 142 1.10 4.43 -18.67
CA VAL A 142 -0.19 4.66 -19.38
C VAL A 142 0.04 5.00 -20.86
N ALA A 143 1.10 5.74 -21.17
CA ALA A 143 1.45 6.08 -22.55
C ALA A 143 2.01 4.88 -23.34
N ALA A 144 2.73 3.98 -22.67
CA ALA A 144 3.38 2.83 -23.31
C ALA A 144 2.47 1.60 -23.45
N VAL A 145 1.59 1.37 -22.48
CA VAL A 145 0.70 0.21 -22.41
C VAL A 145 -0.72 0.69 -22.13
N PRO A 146 -1.74 0.26 -22.89
CA PRO A 146 -3.13 0.54 -22.56
C PRO A 146 -3.47 0.01 -21.15
N GLN A 147 -3.39 0.89 -20.16
CA GLN A 147 -3.82 0.62 -18.80
C GLN A 147 -5.33 0.79 -18.70
N ARG A 148 -5.94 0.16 -17.70
CA ARG A 148 -7.36 0.39 -17.44
C ARG A 148 -7.55 1.84 -16.96
N PRO A 149 -8.51 2.58 -17.52
CA PRO A 149 -8.70 4.01 -17.19
C PRO A 149 -9.04 4.23 -15.71
N ASP A 150 -9.61 3.22 -15.05
CA ASP A 150 -10.14 3.31 -13.69
C ASP A 150 -9.21 2.71 -12.63
N ASP A 151 -7.95 2.38 -12.97
CA ASP A 151 -7.02 1.81 -12.00
C ASP A 151 -6.69 2.81 -10.89
N VAL A 152 -6.69 2.30 -9.65
CA VAL A 152 -6.30 3.06 -8.46
C VAL A 152 -4.86 2.76 -8.13
N PHE A 153 -4.05 3.81 -8.05
CA PHE A 153 -2.73 3.78 -7.42
C PHE A 153 -2.76 4.64 -6.16
N ALA A 154 -2.45 4.03 -5.02
CA ALA A 154 -2.42 4.69 -3.73
C ALA A 154 -1.09 4.46 -3.01
N VAL A 155 -0.71 5.44 -2.20
CA VAL A 155 0.46 5.42 -1.35
C VAL A 155 0.00 5.50 0.10
N ILE A 156 0.51 4.59 0.93
CA ILE A 156 0.34 4.60 2.38
C ILE A 156 1.71 4.84 2.98
N VAL A 157 1.85 5.87 3.81
CA VAL A 157 3.11 6.23 4.44
C VAL A 157 2.97 6.15 5.94
N GLY A 158 3.70 5.25 6.58
CA GLY A 158 3.73 5.17 8.05
C GLY A 158 4.97 5.87 8.62
N GLU A 159 4.75 6.75 9.60
CA GLU A 159 5.79 7.57 10.21
C GLU A 159 5.71 7.57 11.74
N LYS A 160 6.81 7.19 12.39
CA LYS A 160 6.96 7.32 13.83
C LYS A 160 7.01 8.81 14.21
N ALA A 161 6.15 9.23 15.13
CA ALA A 161 6.16 10.58 15.66
C ALA A 161 7.44 10.83 16.49
N GLN A 162 7.88 12.09 16.56
CA GLN A 162 9.10 12.46 17.31
C GLN A 162 9.04 12.11 18.79
N ASN A 163 7.85 12.07 19.38
CA ASN A 163 7.66 11.65 20.77
C ASN A 163 7.98 10.16 20.98
N GLY A 164 8.15 9.37 19.92
CA GLY A 164 8.41 7.93 19.97
C GLY A 164 7.23 7.09 20.46
N ARG A 165 6.06 7.69 20.68
CA ARG A 165 4.88 7.07 21.32
C ARG A 165 3.74 6.80 20.35
N SER A 166 3.87 7.19 19.09
CA SER A 166 2.83 6.98 18.09
C SER A 166 3.40 6.81 16.69
N VAL A 167 2.67 6.10 15.84
CA VAL A 167 2.91 6.03 14.39
C VAL A 167 1.71 6.67 13.70
N ARG A 168 1.99 7.63 12.81
CA ARG A 168 1.02 8.33 11.96
C ARG A 168 1.04 7.71 10.57
N PHE A 169 -0.14 7.47 10.00
CA PHE A 169 -0.29 7.05 8.62
C PHE A 169 -0.85 8.18 7.79
N PHE A 170 -0.17 8.46 6.69
CA PHE A 170 -0.62 9.34 5.64
C PHE A 170 -1.05 8.47 4.48
N LEU A 171 -2.18 8.82 3.90
CA LEU A 171 -2.67 8.14 2.72
C LEU A 171 -2.82 9.14 1.59
N GLU A 172 -2.31 8.80 0.42
CA GLU A 172 -2.40 9.63 -0.77
C GLU A 172 -2.81 8.78 -1.97
N MET A 173 -3.92 9.13 -2.61
CA MET A 173 -4.32 8.52 -3.88
C MET A 173 -3.71 9.30 -5.04
N LEU A 174 -2.94 8.64 -5.91
CA LEU A 174 -2.29 9.30 -7.07
C LEU A 174 -3.10 9.22 -8.35
N SER A 175 -4.19 8.44 -8.33
CA SER A 175 -5.15 8.36 -9.43
C SER A 175 -6.55 8.10 -8.87
N ASP A 176 -7.43 9.07 -9.08
CA ASP A 176 -8.88 8.92 -8.89
C ASP A 176 -9.52 8.76 -10.28
N PRO A 177 -10.33 7.71 -10.52
CA PRO A 177 -11.10 7.54 -11.74
C PRO A 177 -11.97 8.77 -12.12
N ALA A 178 -12.34 9.61 -11.15
CA ALA A 178 -13.19 10.79 -11.37
C ALA A 178 -12.42 12.12 -11.51
N GLY A 179 -11.08 12.12 -11.44
CA GLY A 179 -10.28 13.34 -11.50
C GLY A 179 -10.44 14.27 -10.29
N SER A 180 -11.02 13.80 -9.17
CA SER A 180 -11.05 14.57 -7.94
C SER A 180 -9.69 14.51 -7.23
N THR A 181 -9.27 15.66 -6.71
CA THR A 181 -7.97 15.88 -6.07
C THR A 181 -7.73 14.94 -4.89
N SER A 182 -6.48 14.47 -4.78
CA SER A 182 -5.88 13.83 -3.61
C SER A 182 -6.53 14.27 -2.29
N GLY A 183 -7.13 13.32 -1.57
CA GLY A 183 -7.47 13.48 -0.16
C GLY A 183 -6.40 12.83 0.70
N THR A 184 -5.78 13.60 1.60
CA THR A 184 -4.92 13.02 2.62
C THR A 184 -5.79 12.56 3.79
N ALA A 185 -5.94 11.25 3.95
CA ALA A 185 -6.53 10.67 5.16
C ALA A 185 -5.43 10.39 6.19
N PHE A 186 -5.75 10.59 7.47
CA PHE A 186 -4.83 10.38 8.58
C PHE A 186 -5.36 9.31 9.53
N ALA A 187 -4.54 8.31 9.84
CA ALA A 187 -4.77 7.38 10.94
C ALA A 187 -3.58 7.47 11.91
N THR A 188 -3.84 7.38 13.22
CA THR A 188 -2.77 7.41 14.25
C THR A 188 -2.94 6.23 15.19
N VAL A 189 -1.85 5.50 15.42
CA VAL A 189 -1.75 4.47 16.46
C VAL A 189 -0.81 4.98 17.55
N SER A 190 -1.26 4.98 18.81
CA SER A 190 -0.53 5.58 19.94
C SER A 190 -0.48 4.65 21.15
N LEU A 191 0.59 4.73 21.95
CA LEU A 191 0.61 4.14 23.29
C LEU A 191 -0.41 4.85 24.18
N PRO A 192 -1.04 4.13 25.13
CA PRO A 192 -1.82 4.76 26.20
C PRO A 192 -0.95 5.79 26.96
N ALA A 193 -1.61 6.84 27.47
CA ALA A 193 -1.00 7.96 28.16
C ALA A 193 -0.21 7.52 29.41
#